data_AF-A0A9Q0YUV3-F1
#
_entry.id   AF-A0A9Q0YUV3-F1
#
_cell.length_a   1.000
_cell.length_b   1.000
_cell.length_c   1.000
_cell.angle_alpha   90.00
_cell.angle_beta   90.00
_cell.angle_gamma   90.00
#
_symmetry.space_group_name_H-M   'P 1'
#
loop_
_entity.id
_entity.type
_entity.pdbx_description
1 polymer ?
#
loop_
_entity_poly.entity_id
_entity_poly.type
_entity_poly.pdbx_seq_one_letter_code
_entity_poly.pdbx_strand_id
1 'polypeptide(L)'
;MLQCNKNHNEIEDFTCSWKNVLHVAESTKNYSPSMTKYQQNFWVLIQEVLKSNPHLFTNDEKIFLESFISLPDDSQRLFVRLYTRKGPWFRLSSISYPEVSDSRQAIKDLSAMGYMCSFKGVDELEENDMEQILNLLTVSELREIASMSKNGTRVTRKQDLIASVFSSYEDGVCPFLPSAILDRTEICIKISSKADSLIWRTERLFFLNGEQDLSAFLLVDLGIIKYPAYHCIISEQIFSARSDLIAYEEATEVAQMMDESLDENKSESVLRCIKIADSRMSHTEATHTSASELVTAFFSCFSASWVYSKVVFLGVSFLERERRKS
;
A
#
# COMPACT_ATOMS: atom_id res chain seq x y z
N MET A 1 -9.49 49.77 0.30
CA MET A 1 -8.56 49.08 -0.62
C MET A 1 -7.57 48.29 0.22
N LEU A 2 -7.96 47.07 0.59
CA LEU A 2 -7.12 46.13 1.34
C LEU A 2 -6.53 45.17 0.30
N GLN A 3 -5.21 45.27 0.12
CA GLN A 3 -4.46 44.50 -0.84
C GLN A 3 -3.85 43.29 -0.11
N CYS A 4 -4.29 42.12 -0.57
CA CYS A 4 -3.57 40.85 -0.68
C CYS A 4 -2.28 40.69 0.15
N ASN A 5 -2.31 39.84 1.18
CA ASN A 5 -1.16 39.03 1.59
C ASN A 5 -1.63 37.85 2.45
N LYS A 6 -2.10 36.79 1.78
CA LYS A 6 -2.24 35.43 2.30
C LYS A 6 -1.77 34.53 1.17
N ASN A 7 -0.61 33.89 1.32
CA ASN A 7 -0.13 32.67 0.60
C ASN A 7 1.40 32.47 0.77
N HIS A 8 1.97 32.66 1.96
CA HIS A 8 3.40 32.38 2.18
C HIS A 8 3.73 31.44 3.34
N ASN A 9 2.77 31.09 4.21
CA ASN A 9 3.08 30.34 5.43
C ASN A 9 2.60 28.88 5.43
N GLU A 10 1.86 28.42 4.42
CA GLU A 10 1.45 26.99 4.33
C GLU A 10 2.57 26.09 3.76
N ILE A 11 3.62 26.68 3.19
CA ILE A 11 4.70 25.95 2.50
C ILE A 11 5.81 25.50 3.47
N GLU A 12 5.96 26.15 4.63
CA GLU A 12 7.08 25.90 5.54
C GLU A 12 6.89 24.63 6.40
N ASP A 13 5.67 24.20 6.68
CA ASP A 13 5.44 23.06 7.60
C ASP A 13 5.49 21.69 6.89
N PHE A 14 5.30 21.63 5.57
CA PHE A 14 5.52 20.40 4.79
C PHE A 14 7.01 20.07 4.59
N THR A 15 7.91 20.96 5.01
CA THR A 15 9.34 20.87 4.70
C THR A 15 10.05 19.70 5.38
N CYS A 16 9.54 19.06 6.43
CA CYS A 16 10.28 17.90 6.97
C CYS A 16 10.26 16.67 6.03
N SER A 17 9.17 16.47 5.27
CA SER A 17 9.00 15.29 4.40
C SER A 17 9.97 15.27 3.21
N TRP A 18 10.29 16.43 2.64
CA TRP A 18 11.12 16.51 1.44
C TRP A 18 12.60 16.28 1.71
N LYS A 19 13.07 16.46 2.95
CA LYS A 19 14.49 16.26 3.31
C LYS A 19 14.84 14.80 3.19
N ASN A 20 13.93 13.91 3.57
CA ASN A 20 14.14 12.48 3.47
C ASN A 20 14.29 12.08 2.01
N VAL A 21 13.43 12.60 1.13
CA VAL A 21 13.49 12.35 -0.32
C VAL A 21 14.78 12.91 -0.93
N LEU A 22 15.16 14.15 -0.60
CA LEU A 22 16.41 14.77 -1.05
C LEU A 22 17.64 14.03 -0.53
N HIS A 23 17.65 13.65 0.74
CA HIS A 23 18.73 12.89 1.34
C HIS A 23 18.92 11.55 0.64
N VAL A 24 17.83 10.84 0.31
CA VAL A 24 17.89 9.63 -0.50
C VAL A 24 18.46 9.94 -1.89
N ALA A 25 17.91 10.92 -2.60
CA ALA A 25 18.33 11.28 -3.96
C ALA A 25 19.80 11.75 -4.03
N GLU A 26 20.27 12.48 -3.01
CA GLU A 26 21.66 12.92 -2.85
C GLU A 26 22.58 11.77 -2.50
N SER A 27 22.18 10.90 -1.56
CA SER A 27 22.93 9.68 -1.21
C SER A 27 23.08 8.74 -2.40
N THR A 28 22.10 8.74 -3.30
CA THR A 28 22.13 7.94 -4.52
C THR A 28 22.63 8.70 -5.76
N LYS A 29 23.09 9.96 -5.62
CA LYS A 29 23.54 10.82 -6.73
C LYS A 29 24.86 10.37 -7.36
N ASN A 30 25.72 9.72 -6.58
CA ASN A 30 27.00 9.19 -7.05
C ASN A 30 26.86 7.90 -7.87
N TYR A 31 25.68 7.30 -7.89
CA TYR A 31 25.40 6.16 -8.73
C TYR A 31 25.03 6.68 -10.12
N SER A 32 25.65 6.10 -11.16
CA SER A 32 25.22 6.35 -12.55
C SER A 32 23.69 6.17 -12.63
N PRO A 33 22.95 6.94 -13.45
CA PRO A 33 21.55 6.67 -13.73
C PRO A 33 21.44 5.25 -14.30
N SER A 34 21.29 4.29 -13.40
CA SER A 34 21.32 2.87 -13.66
C SER A 34 19.91 2.35 -13.55
N MET A 35 19.63 1.26 -14.26
CA MET A 35 18.36 0.56 -14.14
C MET A 35 18.09 0.05 -12.71
N THR A 36 19.05 0.15 -11.78
CA THR A 36 18.95 -0.39 -10.42
C THR A 36 18.73 0.68 -9.36
N LYS A 37 18.80 1.98 -9.67
CA LYS A 37 18.79 3.07 -8.65
C LYS A 37 17.62 3.01 -7.67
N TYR A 38 16.47 2.51 -8.12
CA TYR A 38 15.29 2.30 -7.25
C TYR A 38 15.57 1.35 -6.08
N GLN A 39 16.45 0.35 -6.25
CA GLN A 39 16.88 -0.58 -5.20
C GLN A 39 17.57 0.19 -4.08
N GLN A 40 18.52 1.07 -4.43
CA GLN A 40 19.25 1.89 -3.47
C GLN A 40 18.33 2.91 -2.80
N ASN A 41 17.42 3.55 -3.55
CA ASN A 41 16.45 4.47 -2.96
C ASN A 41 15.58 3.78 -1.89
N PHE A 42 15.12 2.56 -2.19
CA PHE A 42 14.34 1.75 -1.25
C PHE A 42 15.16 1.35 -0.01
N TRP A 43 16.43 1.00 -0.18
CA TRP A 43 17.33 0.71 0.93
C TRP A 43 17.49 1.91 1.88
N VAL A 44 17.80 3.08 1.33
CA VAL A 44 17.97 4.30 2.14
C VAL A 44 16.67 4.69 2.84
N LEU A 45 15.51 4.49 2.19
CA LEU A 45 14.20 4.69 2.82
C LEU A 45 14.03 3.83 4.08
N ILE A 46 14.33 2.52 4.00
CA ILE A 46 14.22 1.62 5.17
C ILE A 46 15.18 2.06 6.27
N GLN A 47 16.44 2.34 5.92
CA GLN A 47 17.45 2.75 6.90
C GLN A 47 17.10 4.05 7.62
N GLU A 48 16.61 5.05 6.87
CA GLU A 48 16.27 6.35 7.44
C GLU A 48 15.10 6.24 8.41
N VAL A 49 14.07 5.45 8.09
CA VAL A 49 12.92 5.23 8.98
C VAL A 49 13.33 4.48 10.23
N LEU A 50 14.10 3.40 10.12
CA LEU A 50 14.58 2.64 11.28
C LEU A 50 15.48 3.48 12.19
N LYS A 51 16.28 4.38 11.61
CA LYS A 51 17.14 5.30 12.36
C LYS A 51 16.35 6.41 13.06
N SER A 52 15.37 6.99 12.37
CA SER A 52 14.63 8.16 12.87
C SER A 52 13.46 7.79 13.79
N ASN A 53 12.86 6.61 13.61
CA ASN A 53 11.70 6.16 14.39
C ASN A 53 11.85 4.75 14.99
N PRO A 54 12.98 4.39 15.63
CA PRO A 54 13.21 3.03 16.11
C PRO A 54 12.21 2.59 17.18
N HIS A 55 11.61 3.50 17.93
CA HIS A 55 10.65 3.20 19.01
C HIS A 55 9.27 2.76 18.49
N LEU A 56 8.97 2.96 17.20
CA LEU A 56 7.68 2.59 16.60
C LEU A 56 7.63 1.12 16.12
N PHE A 57 8.77 0.44 16.05
CA PHE A 57 8.89 -0.93 15.57
C PHE A 57 9.25 -1.91 16.69
N THR A 58 8.70 -3.13 16.63
CA THR A 58 9.17 -4.22 17.49
C THR A 58 10.53 -4.71 17.03
N ASN A 59 11.23 -5.47 17.89
CA ASN A 59 12.50 -6.07 17.50
C ASN A 59 12.35 -7.02 16.30
N ASP A 60 11.29 -7.81 16.25
CA ASP A 60 11.05 -8.74 15.14
C ASP A 60 10.77 -8.02 13.81
N GLU A 61 10.10 -6.87 13.85
CA GLU A 61 9.86 -6.05 12.68
C GLU A 61 11.14 -5.37 12.19
N LYS A 62 11.98 -4.88 13.10
CA LYS A 62 13.31 -4.32 12.76
C LYS A 62 14.17 -5.38 12.10
N ILE A 63 14.29 -6.55 12.72
CA ILE A 63 15.06 -7.68 12.17
C ILE A 63 14.52 -8.07 10.80
N PHE A 64 13.19 -8.11 10.63
CA PHE A 64 12.58 -8.36 9.34
C PHE A 64 13.00 -7.31 8.31
N LEU A 65 12.79 -6.01 8.57
CA LEU A 65 13.16 -4.93 7.66
C LEU A 65 14.67 -4.90 7.33
N GLU A 66 15.53 -5.14 8.32
CA GLU A 66 16.99 -5.22 8.16
C GLU A 66 17.41 -6.44 7.34
N SER A 67 16.68 -7.55 7.42
CA SER A 67 16.95 -8.75 6.61
C SER A 67 16.83 -8.49 5.11
N PHE A 68 16.03 -7.50 4.69
CA PHE A 68 15.94 -7.07 3.29
C PHE A 68 17.31 -6.74 2.71
N ILE A 69 18.15 -6.06 3.47
CA ILE A 69 19.46 -5.56 3.05
C ILE A 69 20.44 -6.73 2.82
N SER A 70 20.20 -7.84 3.53
CA SER A 70 21.02 -9.06 3.45
C SER A 70 20.61 -9.97 2.29
N LEU A 71 19.48 -9.70 1.63
CA LEU A 71 19.06 -10.45 0.45
C LEU A 71 20.00 -10.22 -0.73
N PRO A 72 20.14 -11.17 -1.66
CA PRO A 72 20.84 -10.93 -2.92
C PRO A 72 20.24 -9.77 -3.71
N ASP A 73 21.06 -9.09 -4.50
CA ASP A 73 20.66 -7.94 -5.31
C ASP A 73 19.44 -8.22 -6.21
N ASP A 74 19.42 -9.37 -6.88
CA ASP A 74 18.31 -9.79 -7.74
C ASP A 74 17.00 -9.90 -6.95
N SER A 75 17.07 -10.43 -5.73
CA SER A 75 15.94 -10.57 -4.80
C SER A 75 15.43 -9.20 -4.35
N GLN A 76 16.31 -8.29 -3.98
CA GLN A 76 15.93 -6.93 -3.61
C GLN A 76 15.27 -6.19 -4.79
N ARG A 77 15.90 -6.25 -5.97
CA ARG A 77 15.38 -5.61 -7.19
C ARG A 77 14.01 -6.15 -7.57
N LEU A 78 13.85 -7.46 -7.52
CA LEU A 78 12.58 -8.10 -7.86
C LEU A 78 11.48 -7.70 -6.88
N PHE A 79 11.77 -7.69 -5.58
CA PHE A 79 10.80 -7.26 -4.57
C PHE A 79 10.29 -5.84 -4.84
N VAL A 80 11.19 -4.86 -4.99
CA VAL A 80 10.78 -3.46 -5.20
C VAL A 80 10.01 -3.30 -6.51
N ARG A 81 10.37 -4.05 -7.56
CA ARG A 81 9.61 -4.08 -8.82
C ARG A 81 8.21 -4.62 -8.66
N LEU A 82 8.00 -5.67 -7.86
CA LEU A 82 6.67 -6.22 -7.64
C LEU A 82 5.83 -5.35 -6.68
N TYR A 83 6.45 -4.75 -5.67
CA TYR A 83 5.78 -3.85 -4.72
C TYR A 83 5.23 -2.60 -5.40
N THR A 84 5.93 -2.08 -6.41
CA THR A 84 5.49 -0.89 -7.18
C THR A 84 4.53 -1.22 -8.33
N ARG A 85 4.19 -2.50 -8.55
CA ARG A 85 3.25 -2.91 -9.59
C ARG A 85 1.86 -3.10 -9.03
N LYS A 86 0.87 -2.89 -9.89
CA LYS A 86 -0.51 -3.30 -9.60
C LYS A 86 -0.55 -4.81 -9.38
N GLY A 87 -0.91 -5.22 -8.16
CA GLY A 87 -0.98 -6.60 -7.72
C GLY A 87 -2.39 -6.99 -7.26
N PRO A 88 -2.52 -8.02 -6.39
CA PRO A 88 -1.47 -8.53 -5.51
C PRO A 88 -0.75 -9.80 -6.02
N TRP A 89 -1.34 -10.55 -6.96
CA TRP A 89 -0.75 -11.78 -7.48
C TRP A 89 0.04 -11.56 -8.78
N PHE A 90 1.17 -12.27 -8.91
CA PHE A 90 2.04 -12.23 -10.08
C PHE A 90 2.43 -13.64 -10.52
N ARG A 91 2.30 -13.90 -11.82
CA ARG A 91 2.71 -15.16 -12.44
C ARG A 91 4.19 -15.13 -12.75
N LEU A 92 4.95 -16.15 -12.36
CA LEU A 92 6.39 -16.20 -12.62
C LEU A 92 6.72 -16.05 -14.11
N SER A 93 5.93 -16.68 -14.99
CA SER A 93 6.14 -16.61 -16.44
C SER A 93 5.94 -15.22 -17.04
N SER A 94 5.31 -14.27 -16.33
CA SER A 94 5.14 -12.88 -16.77
C SER A 94 6.14 -11.91 -16.13
N ILE A 95 7.02 -12.40 -15.28
CA ILE A 95 8.06 -11.62 -14.61
C ILE A 95 9.34 -11.70 -15.44
N SER A 96 9.75 -10.57 -16.03
CA SER A 96 11.02 -10.45 -16.75
C SER A 96 11.52 -9.01 -16.64
N TYR A 97 12.68 -8.84 -16.00
CA TYR A 97 13.34 -7.55 -15.84
C TYR A 97 14.81 -7.69 -16.24
N PRO A 98 15.34 -6.86 -17.16
CA PRO A 98 16.72 -6.98 -17.64
C PRO A 98 17.79 -6.91 -16.55
N GLU A 99 17.50 -6.22 -15.45
CA GLU A 99 18.38 -6.02 -14.29
C GLU A 99 18.29 -7.13 -13.23
N VAL A 100 17.43 -8.13 -13.43
CA VAL A 100 17.26 -9.31 -12.56
C VAL A 100 17.67 -10.54 -13.34
N SER A 101 18.80 -11.15 -12.96
CA SER A 101 19.41 -12.25 -13.73
C SER A 101 18.66 -13.57 -13.54
N ASP A 102 18.32 -13.93 -12.29
CA ASP A 102 17.56 -15.14 -11.98
C ASP A 102 16.33 -14.83 -11.10
N SER A 103 15.19 -14.58 -11.78
CA SER A 103 13.92 -14.33 -11.10
C SER A 103 13.43 -15.53 -10.27
N ARG A 104 13.78 -16.77 -10.66
CA ARG A 104 13.32 -17.97 -9.95
C ARG A 104 14.07 -18.15 -8.64
N GLN A 105 15.38 -17.92 -8.65
CA GLN A 105 16.18 -17.94 -7.41
C GLN A 105 15.81 -16.75 -6.51
N ALA A 106 15.62 -15.56 -7.07
CA ALA A 106 15.20 -14.38 -6.33
C ALA A 106 13.91 -14.61 -5.53
N ILE A 107 12.90 -15.23 -6.15
CA ILE A 107 11.64 -15.59 -5.48
C ILE A 107 11.86 -16.58 -4.35
N LYS A 108 12.71 -17.59 -4.53
CA LYS A 108 13.01 -18.56 -3.48
C LYS A 108 13.61 -17.87 -2.26
N ASP A 109 14.56 -16.97 -2.47
CA ASP A 109 15.21 -16.24 -1.38
C ASP A 109 14.21 -15.32 -0.65
N LEU A 110 13.35 -14.63 -1.40
CA LEU A 110 12.29 -13.77 -0.87
C LEU A 110 11.26 -14.56 -0.08
N SER A 111 10.82 -15.71 -0.58
CA SER A 111 9.91 -16.59 0.14
C SER A 111 10.55 -17.21 1.38
N ALA A 112 11.84 -17.56 1.34
CA ALA A 112 12.56 -18.07 2.50
C ALA A 112 12.66 -17.03 3.62
N MET A 113 12.81 -15.75 3.28
CA MET A 113 12.82 -14.64 4.25
C MET A 113 11.42 -14.13 4.60
N GLY A 114 10.36 -14.67 4.01
CA GLY A 114 8.97 -14.31 4.31
C GLY A 114 8.48 -13.02 3.64
N TYR A 115 9.19 -12.51 2.63
CA TYR A 115 8.75 -11.35 1.84
C TYR A 115 7.68 -11.69 0.80
N MET A 116 7.66 -12.94 0.33
CA MET A 116 6.72 -13.42 -0.68
C MET A 116 6.05 -14.72 -0.27
N CYS A 117 4.77 -14.81 -0.57
CA CYS A 117 3.96 -16.01 -0.42
C CYS A 117 3.68 -16.60 -1.81
N SER A 118 3.75 -17.92 -1.91
CA SER A 118 3.24 -18.71 -3.03
C SER A 118 2.25 -19.72 -2.48
N PHE A 119 1.15 -19.99 -3.17
CA PHE A 119 0.33 -21.15 -2.81
C PHE A 119 1.02 -22.42 -3.30
N LYS A 120 1.05 -23.45 -2.46
CA LYS A 120 1.65 -24.75 -2.79
C LYS A 120 0.61 -25.86 -2.95
N GLY A 121 -0.63 -25.61 -2.55
CA GLY A 121 -1.72 -26.59 -2.62
C GLY A 121 -3.10 -25.97 -2.82
N VAL A 122 -4.05 -26.82 -3.21
CA VAL A 122 -5.46 -26.48 -3.46
C VAL A 122 -6.11 -25.90 -2.19
N ASP A 123 -5.73 -26.42 -1.01
CA ASP A 123 -6.32 -26.08 0.29
C ASP A 123 -5.87 -24.72 0.85
N GLU A 124 -4.87 -24.07 0.24
CA GLU A 124 -4.33 -22.77 0.67
C GLU A 124 -4.97 -21.57 -0.06
N LEU A 125 -5.84 -21.82 -1.04
CA LEU A 125 -6.44 -20.77 -1.87
C LEU A 125 -7.78 -20.30 -1.28
N GLU A 126 -7.79 -19.07 -0.76
CA GLU A 126 -9.02 -18.38 -0.38
C GLU A 126 -9.81 -17.92 -1.63
N GLU A 127 -11.13 -17.73 -1.50
CA GLU A 127 -11.99 -17.29 -2.60
C GLU A 127 -11.51 -16.00 -3.25
N ASN A 128 -11.17 -14.99 -2.43
CA ASN A 128 -10.65 -13.72 -2.94
C ASN A 128 -9.33 -13.89 -3.70
N ASP A 129 -8.45 -14.79 -3.25
CA ASP A 129 -7.20 -15.09 -3.96
C ASP A 129 -7.50 -15.76 -5.31
N MET A 130 -8.47 -16.69 -5.38
CA MET A 130 -8.87 -17.32 -6.63
C MET A 130 -9.39 -16.30 -7.64
N GLU A 131 -10.26 -15.37 -7.24
CA GLU A 131 -10.81 -14.35 -8.14
C GLU A 131 -9.70 -13.48 -8.73
N GLN A 132 -8.74 -13.07 -7.89
CA GLN A 132 -7.60 -12.27 -8.32
C GLN A 132 -6.65 -13.03 -9.24
N ILE A 133 -6.43 -14.33 -8.99
CA ILE A 133 -5.61 -15.19 -9.85
C ILE A 133 -6.30 -15.43 -11.20
N LEU A 134 -7.62 -15.61 -11.24
CA LEU A 134 -8.38 -15.73 -12.49
C LEU A 134 -8.25 -14.47 -13.36
N ASN A 135 -8.12 -13.30 -12.73
CA ASN A 135 -7.80 -12.06 -13.44
C ASN A 135 -6.41 -12.05 -14.09
N LEU A 136 -5.49 -12.94 -13.71
CA LEU A 136 -4.19 -13.11 -14.37
C LEU A 136 -4.24 -14.02 -15.60
N LEU A 137 -5.25 -14.89 -15.68
CA LEU A 137 -5.38 -15.85 -16.78
C LEU A 137 -5.78 -15.18 -18.10
N THR A 138 -5.35 -15.77 -19.19
CA THR A 138 -5.79 -15.42 -20.54
C THR A 138 -7.24 -15.85 -20.77
N VAL A 139 -7.91 -15.23 -21.75
CA VAL A 139 -9.29 -15.59 -22.11
C VAL A 139 -9.36 -17.05 -22.60
N SER A 140 -8.32 -17.57 -23.25
CA SER A 140 -8.22 -18.97 -23.65
C SER A 140 -8.18 -19.91 -22.44
N GLU A 141 -7.32 -19.63 -21.46
CA GLU A 141 -7.22 -20.44 -20.24
C GLU A 141 -8.54 -20.43 -19.45
N LEU A 142 -9.20 -19.27 -19.34
CA LEU A 142 -10.51 -19.16 -18.68
C LEU A 142 -11.59 -19.97 -19.40
N ARG A 143 -11.58 -19.99 -20.73
CA ARG A 143 -12.53 -20.81 -21.51
C ARG A 143 -12.29 -22.30 -21.33
N GLU A 144 -11.03 -22.73 -21.24
CA GLU A 144 -10.71 -24.12 -20.93
C GLU A 144 -11.29 -24.51 -19.56
N ILE A 145 -11.05 -23.69 -18.53
CA ILE A 145 -11.60 -23.91 -17.19
C ILE A 145 -13.14 -23.95 -17.23
N ALA A 146 -13.77 -22.99 -17.90
CA ALA A 146 -15.22 -22.95 -18.04
C ALA A 146 -15.78 -24.18 -18.78
N SER A 147 -15.08 -24.69 -19.79
CA SER A 147 -15.50 -25.85 -20.58
C SER A 147 -15.44 -27.18 -19.81
N MET A 148 -14.67 -27.23 -18.72
CA MET A 148 -14.66 -28.37 -17.80
C MET A 148 -15.95 -28.42 -16.96
N SER A 149 -16.67 -27.30 -16.82
CA SER A 149 -18.04 -27.26 -16.30
C SER A 149 -19.04 -27.61 -17.40
N LYS A 150 -20.07 -28.40 -17.08
CA LYS A 150 -21.03 -28.96 -18.06
C LYS A 150 -21.90 -27.91 -18.79
N ASN A 151 -21.74 -26.63 -18.45
CA ASN A 151 -22.46 -25.52 -19.05
C ASN A 151 -21.52 -24.76 -19.99
N GLY A 152 -21.49 -25.14 -21.27
CA GLY A 152 -20.73 -24.43 -22.29
C GLY A 152 -21.15 -22.96 -22.37
N THR A 153 -20.30 -22.06 -21.86
CA THR A 153 -20.62 -20.64 -21.77
C THR A 153 -20.27 -19.93 -23.09
N ARG A 154 -21.25 -19.30 -23.75
CA ARG A 154 -21.04 -18.46 -24.96
C ARG A 154 -20.48 -17.07 -24.65
N VAL A 155 -20.03 -16.84 -23.42
CA VAL A 155 -19.61 -15.53 -22.94
C VAL A 155 -18.25 -15.15 -23.54
N THR A 156 -18.14 -13.92 -24.03
CA THR A 156 -16.96 -13.43 -24.73
C THR A 156 -16.09 -12.50 -23.90
N ARG A 157 -16.67 -11.78 -22.92
CA ARG A 157 -15.96 -10.83 -22.06
C ARG A 157 -15.27 -11.56 -20.92
N LYS A 158 -14.05 -11.12 -20.58
CA LYS A 158 -13.22 -11.74 -19.54
C LYS A 158 -13.88 -11.71 -18.16
N GLN A 159 -14.42 -10.56 -17.75
CA GLN A 159 -15.05 -10.44 -16.42
C GLN A 159 -16.29 -11.32 -16.28
N ASP A 160 -17.14 -11.37 -17.32
CA ASP A 160 -18.30 -12.25 -17.35
C ASP A 160 -17.90 -13.75 -17.32
N LEU A 161 -16.75 -14.12 -17.91
CA LEU A 161 -16.20 -15.48 -17.83
C LEU A 161 -15.72 -15.80 -16.41
N ILE A 162 -15.01 -14.88 -15.76
CA ILE A 162 -14.55 -15.05 -14.37
C ILE A 162 -15.76 -15.24 -13.46
N ALA A 163 -16.76 -14.35 -13.55
CA ALA A 163 -17.99 -14.45 -12.77
C ALA A 163 -18.72 -15.79 -12.99
N SER A 164 -18.81 -16.27 -14.24
CA SER A 164 -19.43 -17.56 -14.56
C SER A 164 -18.66 -18.76 -14.01
N VAL A 165 -17.33 -18.69 -14.00
CA VAL A 165 -16.46 -19.74 -13.43
C VAL A 165 -16.62 -19.75 -11.91
N PHE A 166 -16.67 -18.58 -11.28
CA PHE A 166 -16.84 -18.42 -9.85
C PHE A 166 -18.21 -18.89 -9.37
N SER A 167 -19.29 -18.48 -10.03
CA SER A 167 -20.64 -18.93 -9.70
C SER A 167 -20.76 -20.46 -9.82
N SER A 168 -20.12 -21.05 -10.82
CA SER A 168 -20.11 -22.52 -10.98
C SER A 168 -19.34 -23.23 -9.86
N TYR A 169 -18.35 -22.58 -9.26
CA TYR A 169 -17.62 -23.10 -8.10
C TYR A 169 -18.48 -23.01 -6.83
N GLU A 170 -19.11 -21.86 -6.56
CA GLU A 170 -20.02 -21.66 -5.43
C GLU A 170 -21.21 -22.62 -5.46
N ASP A 171 -21.78 -22.86 -6.64
CA ASP A 171 -22.89 -23.81 -6.85
C ASP A 171 -22.43 -25.29 -6.74
N GLY A 172 -21.14 -25.56 -6.49
CA GLY A 172 -20.57 -26.91 -6.38
C GLY A 172 -20.49 -27.69 -7.71
N VAL A 173 -20.77 -27.03 -8.83
CA VAL A 173 -20.73 -27.62 -10.18
C VAL A 173 -19.29 -27.77 -10.68
N CYS A 174 -18.37 -26.92 -10.20
CA CYS A 174 -16.97 -26.85 -10.60
C CYS A 174 -16.00 -26.98 -9.40
N PRO A 175 -16.02 -28.09 -8.63
CA PRO A 175 -15.18 -28.22 -7.42
C PRO A 175 -13.67 -28.30 -7.71
N PHE A 176 -13.30 -28.52 -8.97
CA PHE A 176 -11.91 -28.62 -9.44
C PHE A 176 -11.32 -27.25 -9.83
N LEU A 177 -12.01 -26.14 -9.55
CA LEU A 177 -11.50 -24.80 -9.86
C LEU A 177 -10.10 -24.53 -9.28
N PRO A 178 -9.81 -24.80 -7.98
CA PRO A 178 -8.49 -24.47 -7.46
C PRO A 178 -7.38 -25.34 -8.06
N SER A 179 -7.65 -26.63 -8.37
CA SER A 179 -6.70 -27.48 -9.09
C SER A 179 -6.49 -27.02 -10.54
N ALA A 180 -7.55 -26.59 -11.23
CA ALA A 180 -7.44 -26.05 -12.59
C ALA A 180 -6.65 -24.73 -12.63
N ILE A 181 -6.79 -23.89 -11.61
CA ILE A 181 -5.98 -22.67 -11.45
C ILE A 181 -4.51 -23.04 -11.25
N LEU A 182 -4.20 -23.97 -10.34
CA LEU A 182 -2.85 -24.47 -10.06
C LEU A 182 -2.17 -25.02 -11.32
N ASP A 183 -2.86 -25.91 -12.05
CA ASP A 183 -2.34 -26.55 -13.26
C ASP A 183 -1.96 -25.55 -14.36
N ARG A 184 -2.69 -24.44 -14.43
CA ARG A 184 -2.43 -23.40 -15.44
C ARG A 184 -1.38 -22.41 -14.96
N THR A 185 -1.46 -21.96 -13.71
CA THR A 185 -0.63 -20.84 -13.22
C THR A 185 0.83 -21.20 -12.97
N GLU A 186 1.13 -22.48 -12.76
CA GLU A 186 2.43 -23.00 -12.33
C GLU A 186 2.89 -22.39 -11.00
N ILE A 187 3.55 -21.23 -11.04
CA ILE A 187 4.05 -20.49 -9.89
C ILE A 187 3.44 -19.10 -9.94
N CYS A 188 2.56 -18.84 -8.98
CA CYS A 188 2.05 -17.52 -8.68
C CYS A 188 2.51 -17.10 -7.29
N ILE A 189 2.91 -15.84 -7.18
CA ILE A 189 3.43 -15.24 -5.96
C ILE A 189 2.69 -13.95 -5.64
N LYS A 190 2.58 -13.66 -4.35
CA LYS A 190 2.16 -12.35 -3.85
C LYS A 190 3.15 -11.87 -2.79
N ILE A 191 3.19 -10.58 -2.57
CA ILE A 191 3.89 -10.01 -1.40
C ILE A 191 3.17 -10.52 -0.15
N SER A 192 3.92 -10.93 0.87
CA SER A 192 3.31 -11.40 2.11
C SER A 192 2.62 -10.24 2.84
N SER A 193 1.53 -10.50 3.55
CA SER A 193 0.83 -9.47 4.33
C SER A 193 1.73 -8.79 5.36
N LYS A 194 2.67 -9.55 5.94
CA LYS A 194 3.71 -9.01 6.84
C LYS A 194 4.63 -8.03 6.12
N ALA A 195 5.12 -8.38 4.92
CA ALA A 195 5.98 -7.49 4.15
C ALA A 195 5.22 -6.25 3.70
N ASP A 196 4.03 -6.43 3.15
CA ASP A 196 3.17 -5.35 2.67
C ASP A 196 2.89 -4.31 3.76
N SER A 197 2.37 -4.74 4.91
CA SER A 197 2.08 -3.85 6.04
C SER A 197 3.32 -3.12 6.58
N LEU A 198 4.48 -3.79 6.67
CA LEU A 198 5.70 -3.17 7.19
C LEU A 198 6.33 -2.17 6.21
N ILE A 199 6.32 -2.48 4.91
CA ILE A 199 6.82 -1.55 3.90
C ILE A 199 5.87 -0.35 3.78
N TRP A 200 4.56 -0.58 3.78
CA TRP A 200 3.57 0.49 3.78
C TRP A 200 3.75 1.43 4.97
N ARG A 201 3.89 0.88 6.20
CA ARG A 201 4.23 1.67 7.40
C ARG A 201 5.50 2.49 7.23
N THR A 202 6.53 1.87 6.65
CA THR A 202 7.83 2.51 6.41
C THR A 202 7.66 3.69 5.44
N GLU A 203 6.91 3.53 4.35
CA GLU A 203 6.61 4.62 3.42
C GLU A 203 5.83 5.76 4.08
N ARG A 204 4.80 5.44 4.89
CA ARG A 204 4.02 6.45 5.61
C ARG A 204 4.88 7.23 6.60
N LEU A 205 5.79 6.59 7.34
CA LEU A 205 6.72 7.28 8.23
C LEU A 205 7.77 8.10 7.47
N PHE A 206 8.12 7.68 6.25
CA PHE A 206 9.10 8.37 5.43
C PHE A 206 8.52 9.64 4.75
N PHE A 207 7.38 9.49 4.07
CA PHE A 207 6.73 10.56 3.30
C PHE A 207 5.78 11.43 4.13
N LEU A 208 5.19 10.85 5.19
CA LEU A 208 4.16 11.44 6.05
C LEU A 208 2.87 11.86 5.33
N ASN A 209 2.83 11.90 4.01
CA ASN A 209 1.64 12.22 3.25
C ASN A 209 1.11 11.00 2.48
N GLY A 210 -0.21 11.02 2.27
CA GLY A 210 -0.98 10.02 1.54
C GLY A 210 -0.53 9.82 0.09
N GLU A 211 -0.09 10.92 -0.53
CA GLU A 211 -0.02 11.09 -1.98
C GLU A 211 1.31 10.63 -2.60
N GLN A 212 2.38 10.57 -1.81
CA GLN A 212 3.70 10.16 -2.28
C GLN A 212 3.98 8.70 -1.99
N ASP A 213 4.65 8.05 -2.94
CA ASP A 213 5.12 6.67 -2.88
C ASP A 213 6.57 6.58 -3.40
N LEU A 214 7.10 5.36 -3.59
CA LEU A 214 8.43 5.17 -4.17
C LEU A 214 8.65 5.87 -5.53
N SER A 215 7.59 6.23 -6.28
CA SER A 215 7.74 6.96 -7.54
C SER A 215 8.26 8.39 -7.33
N ALA A 216 8.09 8.96 -6.13
CA ALA A 216 8.62 10.29 -5.80
C ALA A 216 10.13 10.37 -6.02
N PHE A 217 10.87 9.30 -5.70
CA PHE A 217 12.32 9.25 -5.96
C PHE A 217 12.64 9.31 -7.46
N LEU A 218 11.88 8.60 -8.29
CA LEU A 218 12.05 8.63 -9.73
C LEU A 218 11.79 10.03 -10.30
N LEU A 219 10.78 10.73 -9.79
CA LEU A 219 10.45 12.09 -10.22
C LEU A 219 11.56 13.10 -9.86
N VAL A 220 12.22 12.93 -8.72
CA VAL A 220 13.42 13.72 -8.35
C VAL A 220 14.60 13.37 -9.23
N ASP A 221 14.84 12.07 -9.46
CA ASP A 221 15.96 11.59 -10.26
C ASP A 221 15.87 12.05 -11.73
N LEU A 222 14.66 12.11 -12.27
CA LEU A 222 14.37 12.67 -13.60
C LEU A 222 14.45 14.21 -13.63
N GLY A 223 14.60 14.87 -12.46
CA GLY A 223 14.61 16.32 -12.33
C GLY A 223 13.26 16.99 -12.58
N ILE A 224 12.17 16.21 -12.63
CA ILE A 224 10.79 16.68 -12.80
C ILE A 224 10.36 17.42 -11.53
N ILE A 225 10.65 16.83 -10.37
CA ILE A 225 10.45 17.44 -9.07
C ILE A 225 11.79 17.96 -8.55
N LYS A 226 11.81 19.21 -8.11
CA LYS A 226 12.95 19.83 -7.46
C LYS A 226 12.50 20.33 -6.09
N TYR A 227 13.05 19.73 -5.05
CA TYR A 227 12.84 20.19 -3.69
C TYR A 227 13.85 21.28 -3.32
N PRO A 228 13.45 22.30 -2.55
CA PRO A 228 14.36 23.35 -2.09
C PRO A 228 15.40 22.78 -1.12
N ALA A 229 16.60 23.38 -1.09
CA ALA A 229 17.60 23.05 -0.08
C ALA A 229 17.33 23.85 1.21
N TYR A 230 17.14 23.17 2.34
CA TYR A 230 16.94 23.79 3.66
C TYR A 230 17.50 22.90 4.77
N HIS A 231 17.72 23.49 5.94
CA HIS A 231 18.22 22.79 7.12
C HIS A 231 17.04 22.44 8.03
N CYS A 232 16.69 21.15 8.09
CA CYS A 232 15.65 20.68 8.99
C CYS A 232 16.21 20.48 10.41
N ILE A 233 15.50 21.03 11.39
CA ILE A 233 15.69 20.77 12.82
C ILE A 233 14.48 19.95 13.27
N ILE A 234 14.70 18.69 13.62
CA ILE A 234 13.64 17.82 14.15
C ILE A 234 13.64 18.03 15.67
N SER A 235 12.66 18.78 16.18
CA SER A 235 12.52 19.07 17.61
C SER A 235 11.53 18.15 18.32
N GLU A 236 10.55 17.61 17.59
CA GLU A 236 9.45 16.81 18.14
C GLU A 236 9.19 15.59 17.25
N GLN A 237 8.78 14.48 17.88
CA GLN A 237 8.38 13.27 17.18
C GLN A 237 6.89 13.33 16.87
N ILE A 238 6.51 12.92 15.65
CA ILE A 238 5.10 12.89 15.24
C ILE A 238 4.31 11.85 16.04
N PHE A 239 4.88 10.65 16.17
CA PHE A 239 4.32 9.57 16.96
C PHE A 239 5.19 9.33 18.18
N SER A 240 4.62 9.57 19.37
CA SER A 240 5.33 9.39 20.64
C SER A 240 5.45 7.92 21.02
N ALA A 241 4.41 7.13 20.69
CA ALA A 241 4.36 5.71 20.95
C ALA A 241 3.89 4.94 19.71
N ARG A 242 4.25 3.66 19.66
CA ARG A 242 3.75 2.71 18.65
C ARG A 242 2.22 2.67 18.63
N SER A 243 1.56 2.74 19.79
CA SER A 243 0.09 2.74 19.87
C SER A 243 -0.54 3.88 19.07
N ASP A 244 0.10 5.05 19.08
CA ASP A 244 -0.39 6.23 18.37
C ASP A 244 -0.29 6.02 16.87
N LEU A 245 0.83 5.45 16.41
CA LEU A 245 1.02 5.06 15.02
C LEU A 245 -0.02 4.04 14.58
N ILE A 246 -0.18 2.93 15.31
CA ILE A 246 -1.15 1.88 14.94
C ILE A 246 -2.58 2.43 14.88
N ALA A 247 -2.96 3.31 15.81
CA ALA A 247 -4.28 3.95 15.77
C ALA A 247 -4.44 4.87 14.55
N TYR A 248 -3.38 5.59 14.17
CA TYR A 248 -3.36 6.42 12.96
C TYR A 248 -3.46 5.58 11.68
N GLU A 249 -2.76 4.43 11.62
CA GLU A 249 -2.85 3.48 10.51
C GLU A 249 -4.28 2.95 10.36
N GLU A 250 -4.91 2.48 11.45
CA GLU A 250 -6.30 2.03 11.45
C GLU A 250 -7.26 3.13 10.96
N ALA A 251 -7.08 4.36 11.44
CA ALA A 251 -7.91 5.48 11.00
C ALA A 251 -7.76 5.78 9.50
N THR A 252 -6.53 5.67 8.99
CA THR A 252 -6.21 5.87 7.56
C THR A 252 -6.83 4.77 6.69
N GLU A 253 -6.76 3.51 7.12
CA GLU A 253 -7.44 2.40 6.43
C GLU A 253 -8.96 2.61 6.36
N VAL A 254 -9.58 3.08 7.46
CA VAL A 254 -11.02 3.40 7.48
C VAL A 254 -11.35 4.55 6.54
N ALA A 255 -10.51 5.58 6.47
CA ALA A 255 -10.69 6.68 5.53
C ALA A 255 -10.59 6.21 4.07
N GLN A 256 -9.60 5.39 3.74
CA GLN A 256 -9.46 4.82 2.40
C GLN A 256 -10.63 3.92 2.03
N MET A 257 -11.08 3.04 2.94
CA MET A 257 -12.27 2.21 2.73
C MET A 257 -13.53 3.06 2.48
N MET A 258 -13.64 4.21 3.13
CA MET A 258 -14.75 5.14 2.91
C MET A 258 -14.71 5.75 1.50
N ASP A 259 -13.55 6.22 1.07
CA ASP A 259 -13.37 6.81 -0.27
C ASP A 259 -13.68 5.78 -1.37
N GLU A 260 -13.12 4.57 -1.28
CA GLU A 260 -13.38 3.47 -2.22
C GLU A 260 -14.87 3.09 -2.24
N SER A 261 -15.51 3.02 -1.06
CA SER A 261 -16.94 2.70 -0.97
C SER A 261 -17.84 3.79 -1.55
N LEU A 262 -17.43 5.05 -1.49
CA LEU A 262 -18.15 6.17 -2.10
C LEU A 262 -18.06 6.11 -3.63
N ASP A 263 -16.88 5.82 -4.17
CA ASP A 263 -16.66 5.67 -5.61
C ASP A 263 -17.47 4.48 -6.18
N GLU A 264 -17.56 3.39 -5.43
CA GLU A 264 -18.31 2.19 -5.80
C GLU A 264 -19.80 2.24 -5.44
N ASN A 265 -20.28 3.32 -4.82
CA ASN A 265 -21.66 3.50 -4.34
C ASN A 265 -22.13 2.40 -3.37
N LYS A 266 -21.24 1.87 -2.53
CA LYS A 266 -21.52 0.84 -1.51
C LYS A 266 -21.97 1.47 -0.19
N SER A 267 -23.24 1.91 -0.13
CA SER A 267 -23.80 2.63 1.02
C SER A 267 -23.63 1.92 2.37
N GLU A 268 -23.74 0.60 2.42
CA GLU A 268 -23.57 -0.17 3.67
C GLU A 268 -22.14 -0.07 4.23
N SER A 269 -21.14 -0.17 3.35
CA SER A 269 -19.73 -0.01 3.72
C SER A 269 -19.42 1.41 4.21
N VAL A 270 -20.00 2.42 3.56
CA VAL A 270 -19.89 3.82 4.02
C VAL A 270 -20.45 3.99 5.44
N LEU A 271 -21.65 3.44 5.71
CA LEU A 271 -22.25 3.49 7.05
C LEU A 271 -21.40 2.75 8.10
N ARG A 272 -20.73 1.66 7.72
CA ARG A 272 -19.82 0.93 8.60
C ARG A 272 -18.59 1.78 8.96
N CYS A 273 -17.99 2.47 7.99
CA CYS A 273 -16.86 3.38 8.23
C CYS A 273 -17.24 4.52 9.19
N ILE A 274 -18.42 5.12 9.00
CA ILE A 274 -18.95 6.16 9.89
C ILE A 274 -19.08 5.64 11.33
N LYS A 275 -19.67 4.45 11.51
CA LYS A 275 -19.83 3.84 12.85
C LYS A 275 -18.50 3.57 13.54
N ILE A 276 -17.51 3.06 12.79
CA ILE A 276 -16.16 2.83 13.33
C ILE A 276 -15.57 4.17 13.79
N ALA A 277 -15.55 5.18 12.92
CA ALA A 277 -14.97 6.49 13.24
C ALA A 277 -15.65 7.16 14.45
N ASP A 278 -16.98 7.16 14.52
CA ASP A 278 -17.75 7.75 15.62
C ASP A 278 -17.45 7.05 16.97
N SER A 279 -17.35 5.72 16.95
CA SER A 279 -16.99 4.94 18.14
C SER A 279 -15.57 5.27 18.64
N ARG A 280 -14.60 5.41 17.74
CA ARG A 280 -13.20 5.69 18.08
C ARG A 280 -13.00 7.12 18.57
N MET A 281 -13.72 8.10 17.99
CA MET A 281 -13.67 9.49 18.43
C MET A 281 -14.26 9.69 19.83
N SER A 282 -15.34 8.98 20.16
CA SER A 282 -16.00 9.08 21.48
C SER A 282 -15.10 8.69 22.66
N HIS A 283 -13.98 7.99 22.41
CA HIS A 283 -13.04 7.55 23.42
C HIS A 283 -11.79 8.44 23.56
N THR A 284 -11.64 9.49 22.74
CA THR A 284 -10.45 10.35 22.81
C THR A 284 -10.73 11.59 23.68
N GLU A 285 -10.28 11.59 24.93
CA GLU A 285 -10.30 12.81 25.76
C GLU A 285 -9.21 13.79 25.31
N ALA A 286 -9.59 15.06 25.14
CA ALA A 286 -8.70 16.11 24.67
C ALA A 286 -7.56 16.35 25.68
N THR A 287 -6.36 15.93 25.32
CA THR A 287 -5.15 16.26 26.08
C THR A 287 -4.67 17.64 25.62
N HIS A 288 -4.83 18.63 26.49
CA HIS A 288 -4.33 19.99 26.23
C HIS A 288 -2.81 20.00 26.21
N THR A 289 -2.20 20.31 25.06
CA THR A 289 -0.74 20.51 24.94
C THR A 289 -0.43 21.98 24.69
N SER A 290 0.52 22.51 25.46
CA SER A 290 0.96 23.91 25.49
C SER A 290 1.91 24.26 24.33
N ALA A 291 1.65 23.77 23.12
CA ALA A 291 2.45 24.05 21.93
C ALA A 291 1.83 25.20 21.10
N SER A 292 2.67 25.87 20.31
CA SER A 292 2.23 26.88 19.34
C SER A 292 1.08 26.33 18.48
N GLU A 293 0.00 27.09 18.28
CA GLU A 293 -1.23 26.63 17.58
C GLU A 293 -0.95 25.99 16.22
N LEU A 294 0.04 26.50 15.48
CA LEU A 294 0.44 25.98 14.17
C LEU A 294 1.18 24.63 14.27
N VAL A 295 2.07 24.50 15.25
CA VAL A 295 2.79 23.24 15.51
C VAL A 295 1.79 22.17 15.93
N THR A 296 0.88 22.52 16.84
CA THR A 296 -0.22 21.64 17.25
C THR A 296 -1.11 21.25 16.06
N ALA A 297 -1.43 22.18 15.16
CA ALA A 297 -2.21 21.91 13.96
C ALA A 297 -1.50 20.95 13.00
N PHE A 298 -0.20 21.16 12.73
CA PHE A 298 0.60 20.27 11.90
C PHE A 298 0.66 18.85 12.49
N PHE A 299 1.04 18.70 13.76
CA PHE A 299 1.09 17.36 14.36
C PHE A 299 -0.29 16.70 14.46
N SER A 300 -1.35 17.49 14.67
CA SER A 300 -2.71 16.96 14.75
C SER A 300 -3.15 16.25 13.46
N CYS A 301 -2.66 16.66 12.28
CA CYS A 301 -3.05 16.02 11.03
C CYS A 301 -2.53 14.58 10.88
N PHE A 302 -1.54 14.20 11.70
CA PHE A 302 -1.00 12.85 11.82
C PHE A 302 -1.55 12.10 13.03
N SER A 303 -2.75 12.44 13.50
CA SER A 303 -3.43 11.75 14.61
C SER A 303 -4.64 10.97 14.13
N ALA A 304 -4.93 9.84 14.79
CA ALA A 304 -6.12 9.03 14.51
C ALA A 304 -7.41 9.86 14.62
N SER A 305 -7.50 10.70 15.65
CA SER A 305 -8.67 11.55 15.91
C SER A 305 -8.93 12.55 14.78
N TRP A 306 -7.86 13.13 14.20
CA TRP A 306 -8.00 14.00 13.04
C TRP A 306 -8.54 13.25 11.84
N VAL A 307 -7.98 12.09 11.51
CA VAL A 307 -8.43 11.28 10.38
C VAL A 307 -9.88 10.85 10.57
N TYR A 308 -10.25 10.33 11.73
CA TYR A 308 -11.65 9.98 12.02
C TYR A 308 -12.60 11.19 11.95
N SER A 309 -12.16 12.38 12.35
CA SER A 309 -12.98 13.59 12.19
C SER A 309 -13.31 13.89 10.72
N LYS A 310 -12.37 13.60 9.80
CA LYS A 310 -12.60 13.72 8.35
C LYS A 310 -13.57 12.66 7.84
N VAL A 311 -13.44 11.41 8.30
CA VAL A 311 -14.37 10.31 7.98
C VAL A 311 -15.79 10.67 8.42
N VAL A 312 -15.99 11.12 9.66
CA VAL A 312 -17.31 11.54 10.16
C VAL A 312 -17.85 12.73 9.36
N PHE A 313 -17.02 13.74 9.08
CA PHE A 313 -17.42 14.90 8.29
C PHE A 313 -17.90 14.53 6.88
N LEU A 314 -17.16 13.66 6.20
CA LEU A 314 -17.56 13.13 4.89
C LEU A 314 -18.85 12.30 5.01
N GLY A 315 -19.01 11.58 6.13
CA GLY A 315 -20.20 10.80 6.47
C GLY A 315 -21.46 11.65 6.60
N VAL A 316 -21.37 12.82 7.23
CA VAL A 316 -22.47 13.79 7.29
C VAL A 316 -22.89 14.20 5.88
N SER A 317 -21.93 14.54 5.03
CA SER A 317 -22.20 14.92 3.64
C SER A 317 -22.88 13.80 2.85
N PHE A 318 -22.49 12.55 3.07
CA PHE A 318 -23.13 11.37 2.48
C PHE A 318 -24.58 11.21 2.97
N LEU A 319 -24.81 11.25 4.28
CA LEU A 319 -26.15 11.10 4.89
C LEU A 319 -27.12 12.20 4.45
N GLU A 320 -26.64 13.45 4.32
CA GLU A 320 -27.45 14.55 3.77
C GLU A 320 -27.89 14.28 2.34
N ARG A 321 -27.03 13.72 1.50
CA ARG A 321 -27.36 13.38 0.11
C ARG A 321 -28.39 12.25 0.06
N GLU A 322 -28.23 11.21 0.87
CA GLU A 322 -29.18 10.08 0.92
C GLU A 322 -30.56 10.52 1.42
N ARG A 323 -30.62 11.42 2.42
CA ARG A 323 -31.87 12.00 2.88
C ARG A 323 -32.59 12.84 1.81
N ARG A 324 -31.85 13.52 0.93
CA ARG A 324 -32.45 14.29 -0.19
C ARG A 324 -32.98 13.40 -1.32
N LYS A 325 -32.53 12.15 -1.42
CA LYS A 325 -33.01 11.17 -2.42
C LYS A 325 -34.24 10.37 -1.95
N SER A 326 -34.50 10.35 -0.63
CA SER A 326 -35.61 9.63 0.02
C SER A 326 -36.88 10.48 0.07
#